data_AF-O97323-F1
#
_entry.id   AF-O97323-F1
#
_cell.length_a   1.000
_cell.length_b   1.000
_cell.length_c   1.000
_cell.angle_alpha   90.00
_cell.angle_beta   90.00
_cell.angle_gamma   90.00
#
_symmetry.space_group_name_H-M   'P 1'
#
loop_
_entity.id
_entity.type
_entity.pdbx_description
1 polymer ?
#
loop_
_entity_poly.entity_id
_entity_poly.type
_entity_poly.pdbx_seq_one_letter_code
_entity_poly.pdbx_strand_id
1 'polypeptide(L)'
;MCDVVLLCRVSDGMTLVETNSETKSISHKLELKKLCKKLYSFPNLSTVTSNNFNYHFLIENGIAYIAVFPVTYPKKLAFLFLNDICKQFNEELMIQYGTHSIDYRSIIETIEKPYSFIKFDRKITKIKQEYKDPRSNIAIKKLNESLNEVSSIMKKNIDDILMRGENLEDVGRKAFNLKYESEKFKKVSRVLNLKYALYQYGILASIVIFFFLIIIFKNYF
;
A
#
# COMPACT_ATOMS: atom_id res chain seq x y z
N MET A 1 -0.24 -18.04 1.89
CA MET A 1 -0.91 -16.72 1.84
C MET A 1 0.15 -15.64 2.03
N CYS A 2 0.00 -14.45 1.43
CA CYS A 2 0.91 -13.33 1.63
C CYS A 2 0.82 -12.84 3.09
N ASP A 3 1.95 -12.61 3.76
CA ASP A 3 1.95 -12.19 5.16
C ASP A 3 1.90 -10.66 5.28
N VAL A 4 2.76 -9.97 4.53
CA VAL A 4 2.91 -8.51 4.54
C VAL A 4 3.03 -7.96 3.12
N VAL A 5 2.41 -6.81 2.88
CA VAL A 5 2.62 -5.98 1.69
C VAL A 5 3.08 -4.59 2.14
N LEU A 6 4.13 -4.08 1.54
CA LEU A 6 4.70 -2.77 1.83
C LEU A 6 4.98 -2.03 0.53
N LEU A 7 4.46 -0.81 0.41
CA LEU A 7 4.91 0.15 -0.60
C LEU A 7 5.74 1.20 0.11
N CYS A 8 6.93 1.47 -0.43
CA CYS A 8 7.80 2.52 0.09
C CYS A 8 8.54 3.24 -1.01
N ARG A 9 8.94 4.48 -0.73
CA ARG A 9 9.84 5.24 -1.59
C ARG A 9 11.23 4.62 -1.57
N VAL A 10 11.86 4.51 -2.74
CA VAL A 10 13.16 3.83 -2.91
C VAL A 10 14.32 4.65 -2.32
N SER A 11 14.24 5.98 -2.39
CA SER A 11 15.35 6.87 -1.99
C SER A 11 15.68 6.80 -0.50
N ASP A 12 14.66 6.65 0.36
CA ASP A 12 14.81 6.71 1.82
C ASP A 12 14.06 5.59 2.57
N GLY A 13 13.30 4.76 1.87
CA GLY A 13 12.48 3.71 2.49
C GLY A 13 11.24 4.23 3.21
N MET A 14 10.80 5.48 2.94
CA MET A 14 9.59 6.03 3.55
C MET A 14 8.37 5.18 3.16
N THR A 15 7.65 4.70 4.16
CA THR A 15 6.46 3.87 3.95
C THR A 15 5.32 4.71 3.39
N LEU A 16 4.74 4.28 2.27
CA LEU A 16 3.58 4.89 1.63
C LEU A 16 2.28 4.23 2.08
N VAL A 17 2.28 2.90 2.19
CA VAL A 17 1.19 2.06 2.71
C VAL A 17 1.73 0.68 3.10
N GLU A 18 1.14 0.05 4.11
CA GLU A 18 1.53 -1.26 4.63
C GLU A 18 0.29 -2.05 5.06
N THR A 19 0.16 -3.28 4.56
CA THR A 19 -0.91 -4.22 4.93
C THR A 19 -0.30 -5.45 5.58
N ASN A 20 -0.67 -5.74 6.83
CA ASN A 20 -0.16 -6.90 7.58
C ASN A 20 -1.31 -7.86 7.87
N SER A 21 -1.03 -9.15 7.79
CA SER A 21 -1.86 -10.15 8.50
C SER A 21 -1.46 -10.18 9.98
N GLU A 22 -2.45 -10.22 10.86
CA GLU A 22 -2.36 -9.86 12.28
C GLU A 22 -1.39 -10.70 13.13
N THR A 23 -0.80 -11.78 12.59
CA THR A 23 -0.19 -12.84 13.40
C THR A 23 1.34 -12.99 13.31
N LYS A 24 2.06 -12.32 12.39
CA LYS A 24 3.55 -12.44 12.26
C LYS A 24 4.29 -11.11 12.06
N SER A 25 3.66 -10.01 12.46
CA SER A 25 4.04 -8.66 12.02
C SER A 25 5.44 -8.18 12.45
N ILE A 26 6.06 -8.69 13.51
CA ILE A 26 7.24 -8.03 14.08
C ILE A 26 8.54 -8.40 13.36
N SER A 27 8.80 -9.70 13.15
CA SER A 27 10.05 -10.18 12.52
C SER A 27 10.18 -9.67 11.08
N HIS A 28 9.12 -9.81 10.28
CA HIS A 28 9.09 -9.32 8.90
C HIS A 28 9.30 -7.81 8.82
N LYS A 29 8.75 -7.05 9.76
CA LYS A 29 8.84 -5.58 9.73
C LYS A 29 10.26 -5.08 9.96
N LEU A 30 11.03 -5.77 10.81
CA LEU A 30 12.44 -5.48 11.01
C LEU A 30 13.26 -5.76 9.75
N GLU A 31 13.07 -6.94 9.15
CA GLU A 31 13.75 -7.34 7.91
C GLU A 31 13.40 -6.40 6.74
N LEU A 32 12.11 -6.07 6.57
CA LEU A 32 11.64 -5.11 5.57
C LEU A 32 12.30 -3.75 5.73
N LYS A 33 12.41 -3.22 6.97
CA LYS A 33 13.04 -1.92 7.19
C LYS A 33 14.51 -1.92 6.79
N LYS A 34 15.24 -3.00 7.09
CA LYS A 34 16.63 -3.15 6.62
C LYS A 34 16.71 -3.24 5.10
N LEU A 35 15.82 -4.02 4.48
CA LEU A 35 15.73 -4.14 3.03
C LEU A 35 15.46 -2.79 2.37
N CYS A 36 14.50 -2.02 2.90
CA CYS A 36 14.12 -0.70 2.40
C CYS A 36 15.31 0.26 2.29
N LYS A 37 16.25 0.23 3.24
CA LYS A 37 17.46 1.07 3.23
C LYS A 37 18.44 0.74 2.09
N LYS A 38 18.35 -0.46 1.50
CA LYS A 38 19.28 -0.92 0.45
C LYS A 38 18.63 -1.06 -0.92
N LEU A 39 17.35 -0.71 -1.07
CA LEU A 39 16.58 -0.90 -2.31
C LEU A 39 17.23 -0.27 -3.55
N TYR A 40 17.86 0.89 -3.40
CA TYR A 40 18.53 1.59 -4.50
C TYR A 40 19.64 0.76 -5.19
N SER A 41 20.18 -0.26 -4.51
CA SER A 41 21.23 -1.14 -5.03
C SER A 41 20.71 -2.38 -5.75
N PHE A 42 19.39 -2.58 -5.79
CA PHE A 42 18.77 -3.75 -6.40
C PHE A 42 18.21 -3.45 -7.79
N PRO A 43 18.21 -4.45 -8.69
CA PRO A 43 17.43 -4.41 -9.92
C PRO A 43 15.92 -4.30 -9.64
N ASN A 44 15.18 -3.86 -10.65
CA ASN A 44 13.73 -3.65 -10.55
C ASN A 44 12.98 -4.88 -10.08
N LEU A 45 13.38 -6.08 -10.50
CA LEU A 45 12.74 -7.33 -10.11
C LEU A 45 13.69 -8.17 -9.27
N SER A 46 13.38 -8.33 -7.99
CA SER A 46 14.28 -9.00 -7.05
C SER A 46 13.54 -9.84 -6.02
N THR A 47 14.21 -10.89 -5.54
CA THR A 47 13.76 -11.76 -4.46
C THR A 47 14.85 -11.86 -3.42
N VAL A 48 14.51 -11.55 -2.17
CA VAL A 48 15.38 -11.78 -1.02
C VAL A 48 14.80 -12.91 -0.19
N THR A 49 15.56 -13.96 0.06
CA THR A 49 15.12 -15.10 0.87
C THR A 49 15.62 -14.91 2.30
N SER A 50 14.75 -15.07 3.30
CA SER A 50 15.10 -15.15 4.73
C SER A 50 14.32 -16.29 5.36
N ASN A 51 15.02 -17.25 5.98
CA ASN A 51 14.41 -18.40 6.63
C ASN A 51 13.39 -19.10 5.69
N ASN A 52 12.11 -19.18 6.11
CA ASN A 52 11.03 -19.82 5.37
C ASN A 52 10.22 -18.84 4.51
N PHE A 53 10.74 -17.65 4.25
CA PHE A 53 10.04 -16.59 3.52
C PHE A 53 10.86 -15.99 2.38
N ASN A 54 10.15 -15.62 1.33
CA ASN A 54 10.65 -14.82 0.22
C ASN A 54 10.04 -13.42 0.27
N TYR A 55 10.91 -12.42 0.17
CA TYR A 55 10.60 -11.02 0.00
C TYR A 55 10.74 -10.72 -1.49
N HIS A 56 9.61 -10.74 -2.19
CA HIS A 56 9.57 -10.37 -3.59
C HIS A 56 9.36 -8.87 -3.69
N PHE A 57 10.09 -8.20 -4.59
CA PHE A 57 9.83 -6.80 -4.85
C PHE A 57 10.03 -6.39 -6.31
N LEU A 58 9.20 -5.43 -6.70
CA LEU A 58 9.20 -4.70 -7.96
C LEU A 58 9.54 -3.23 -7.65
N ILE A 59 10.45 -2.61 -8.40
CA ILE A 59 10.73 -1.17 -8.33
C ILE A 59 10.24 -0.52 -9.62
N GLU A 60 9.37 0.48 -9.49
CA GLU A 60 8.79 1.24 -10.61
C GLU A 60 8.58 2.69 -10.15
N ASN A 61 8.95 3.69 -10.95
CA ASN A 61 8.72 5.13 -10.68
C ASN A 61 9.16 5.62 -9.28
N GLY A 62 10.29 5.12 -8.77
CA GLY A 62 10.81 5.49 -7.45
C GLY A 62 10.06 4.85 -6.27
N ILE A 63 9.16 3.91 -6.53
CA ILE A 63 8.40 3.15 -5.54
C ILE A 63 8.85 1.69 -5.59
N ALA A 64 9.12 1.12 -4.42
CA ALA A 64 9.26 -0.32 -4.25
C ALA A 64 7.96 -0.93 -3.76
N TYR A 65 7.48 -1.93 -4.49
CA TYR A 65 6.33 -2.77 -4.15
C TYR A 65 6.88 -4.08 -3.60
N ILE A 66 6.73 -4.30 -2.30
CA ILE A 66 7.32 -5.44 -1.60
C ILE A 66 6.20 -6.32 -1.05
N ALA A 67 6.33 -7.62 -1.23
CA ALA A 67 5.40 -8.60 -0.68
C ALA A 67 6.15 -9.81 -0.12
N VAL A 68 5.70 -10.26 1.06
CA VAL A 68 6.29 -11.38 1.79
C VAL A 68 5.42 -12.61 1.62
N PHE A 69 6.03 -13.69 1.14
CA PHE A 69 5.36 -14.97 0.93
C PHE A 69 6.18 -16.11 1.54
N PRO A 70 5.53 -17.21 1.97
CA PRO A 70 6.23 -18.45 2.26
C PRO A 70 7.04 -18.90 1.04
N VAL A 71 8.19 -19.52 1.27
CA VAL A 71 9.06 -20.05 0.18
C VAL A 71 8.35 -21.03 -0.76
N THR A 72 7.28 -21.67 -0.29
CA THR A 72 6.45 -22.60 -1.07
C THR A 72 5.50 -21.92 -2.05
N TYR A 73 5.30 -20.60 -1.95
CA TYR A 73 4.40 -19.88 -2.85
C TYR A 73 5.03 -19.66 -4.23
N PRO A 74 4.30 -19.87 -5.35
CA PRO A 74 4.88 -19.77 -6.69
C PRO A 74 5.43 -18.37 -7.00
N LYS A 75 6.73 -18.28 -7.33
CA LYS A 75 7.43 -17.03 -7.65
C LYS A 75 6.73 -16.23 -8.75
N LYS A 76 6.34 -16.88 -9.87
CA LYS A 76 5.64 -16.21 -10.99
C LYS A 76 4.35 -15.54 -10.51
N LEU A 77 3.60 -16.22 -9.66
CA LEU A 77 2.35 -15.70 -9.12
C LEU A 77 2.58 -14.54 -8.12
N ALA A 78 3.68 -14.55 -7.38
CA ALA A 78 4.05 -13.44 -6.50
C ALA A 78 4.36 -12.15 -7.28
N PHE A 79 5.06 -12.26 -8.42
CA PHE A 79 5.32 -11.09 -9.26
C PHE A 79 4.08 -10.62 -10.02
N LEU A 80 3.18 -11.52 -10.41
CA LEU A 80 1.86 -11.12 -10.92
C LEU A 80 1.05 -10.33 -9.88
N PHE A 81 1.06 -10.80 -8.63
CA PHE A 81 0.46 -10.07 -7.52
C PHE A 81 1.05 -8.66 -7.35
N LEU A 82 2.38 -8.53 -7.41
CA LEU A 82 3.04 -7.21 -7.34
C LEU A 82 2.68 -6.31 -8.52
N ASN A 83 2.57 -6.85 -9.74
CA ASN A 83 2.16 -6.10 -10.92
C ASN A 83 0.73 -5.58 -10.81
N ASP A 84 -0.20 -6.39 -10.30
CA ASP A 84 -1.59 -5.95 -10.06
C ASP A 84 -1.65 -4.82 -9.03
N ILE A 85 -0.84 -4.90 -7.96
CA ILE A 85 -0.72 -3.81 -6.99
C ILE A 85 -0.14 -2.55 -7.63
N CYS A 86 0.95 -2.68 -8.40
CA CYS A 86 1.59 -1.56 -9.09
C CYS A 86 0.59 -0.85 -10.02
N LYS A 87 -0.15 -1.61 -10.83
CA LYS A 87 -1.20 -1.06 -11.70
C LYS A 87 -2.27 -0.31 -10.90
N GLN A 88 -2.80 -0.92 -9.85
CA GLN A 88 -3.83 -0.30 -9.01
C GLN A 88 -3.32 0.93 -8.26
N PHE A 89 -2.04 0.97 -7.90
CA PHE A 89 -1.44 2.12 -7.24
C PHE A 89 -1.20 3.26 -8.23
N ASN A 90 -0.78 2.97 -9.46
CA ASN A 90 -0.71 3.97 -10.53
C ASN A 90 -2.08 4.58 -10.82
N GLU A 91 -3.15 3.78 -10.84
CA GLU A 91 -4.53 4.30 -10.93
C GLU A 91 -4.89 5.22 -9.75
N GLU A 92 -4.43 4.90 -8.53
CA GLU A 92 -4.63 5.76 -7.34
C GLU A 92 -3.89 7.10 -7.49
N LEU A 93 -2.65 7.08 -7.99
CA LEU A 93 -1.88 8.28 -8.28
C LEU A 93 -2.56 9.14 -9.36
N MET A 94 -3.07 8.53 -10.42
CA MET A 94 -3.82 9.20 -11.48
C MET A 94 -5.08 9.89 -10.93
N ILE A 95 -5.82 9.22 -10.05
CA ILE A 95 -7.01 9.79 -9.41
C ILE A 95 -6.64 10.96 -8.50
N GLN A 96 -5.53 10.84 -7.76
CA GLN A 96 -5.15 11.83 -6.74
C GLN A 96 -4.47 13.07 -7.33
N TYR A 97 -3.67 12.91 -8.39
CA TYR A 97 -2.83 13.98 -8.94
C TYR A 97 -3.20 14.38 -10.38
N GLY A 98 -4.02 13.59 -11.08
CA GLY A 98 -4.38 13.79 -12.48
C GLY A 98 -3.56 12.92 -13.43
N THR A 99 -3.72 13.08 -14.75
CA THR A 99 -3.06 12.25 -15.77
C THR A 99 -2.14 12.99 -16.74
N HIS A 100 -2.37 14.28 -16.99
CA HIS A 100 -1.68 15.02 -18.04
C HIS A 100 -0.42 15.73 -17.52
N SER A 101 0.71 15.46 -18.18
CA SER A 101 2.01 16.12 -17.90
C SER A 101 2.46 15.99 -16.44
N ILE A 102 2.15 14.86 -15.80
CA ILE A 102 2.51 14.61 -14.40
C ILE A 102 3.71 13.68 -14.33
N ASP A 103 4.76 14.16 -13.66
CA ASP A 103 5.85 13.32 -13.20
C ASP A 103 5.53 12.76 -11.80
N TYR A 104 4.94 11.56 -11.77
CA TYR A 104 4.64 10.89 -10.52
C TYR A 104 5.87 10.62 -9.67
N ARG A 105 7.06 10.46 -10.28
CA ARG A 105 8.29 10.20 -9.52
C ARG A 105 8.64 11.40 -8.65
N SER A 106 8.64 12.60 -9.23
CA SER A 106 8.87 13.85 -8.48
C SER A 106 7.84 14.06 -7.37
N ILE A 107 6.56 13.71 -7.61
CA ILE A 107 5.53 13.75 -6.56
C ILE A 107 5.90 12.79 -5.43
N ILE A 108 6.22 11.54 -5.73
CA ILE A 108 6.61 10.55 -4.71
C ILE A 108 7.84 11.00 -3.93
N GLU A 109 8.84 11.57 -4.60
CA GLU A 109 10.07 12.07 -3.97
C GLU A 109 9.83 13.29 -3.05
N THR A 110 8.76 14.04 -3.25
CA THR A 110 8.41 15.23 -2.43
C THR A 110 7.41 14.94 -1.31
N ILE A 111 6.86 13.72 -1.20
CA ILE A 111 6.00 13.37 -0.08
C ILE A 111 6.81 13.44 1.23
N GLU A 112 6.30 14.19 2.20
CA GLU A 112 6.96 14.34 3.50
C GLU A 112 6.36 13.42 4.57
N LYS A 113 5.08 13.03 4.40
CA LYS A 113 4.34 12.29 5.42
C LYS A 113 4.36 10.78 5.17
N PRO A 114 4.76 9.96 6.16
CA PRO A 114 4.66 8.51 6.04
C PRO A 114 3.19 8.06 6.06
N TYR A 115 2.92 6.94 5.41
CA TYR A 115 1.59 6.36 5.23
C TYR A 115 0.60 7.30 4.51
N SER A 116 1.10 8.18 3.62
CA SER A 116 0.27 9.12 2.85
C SER A 116 -0.83 8.42 2.02
N PHE A 117 -0.64 7.15 1.66
CA PHE A 117 -1.59 6.36 0.89
C PHE A 117 -2.29 5.26 1.72
N ILE A 118 -2.44 5.44 3.03
CA ILE A 118 -3.10 4.46 3.93
C ILE A 118 -4.53 4.08 3.52
N LYS A 119 -5.19 4.84 2.64
CA LYS A 119 -6.50 4.49 2.08
C LYS A 119 -6.42 3.34 1.07
N PHE A 120 -5.28 3.20 0.38
CA PHE A 120 -5.02 2.17 -0.62
C PHE A 120 -4.94 0.74 -0.03
N ASP A 121 -4.73 0.61 1.27
CA ASP A 121 -4.76 -0.65 2.03
C ASP A 121 -6.00 -1.53 1.72
N ARG A 122 -7.16 -0.89 1.46
CA ARG A 122 -8.38 -1.60 1.05
C ARG A 122 -8.25 -2.29 -0.31
N LYS A 123 -7.61 -1.64 -1.28
CA LYS A 123 -7.36 -2.21 -2.61
C LYS A 123 -6.34 -3.35 -2.50
N ILE A 124 -5.25 -3.16 -1.74
CA ILE A 124 -4.28 -4.23 -1.46
C ILE A 124 -4.98 -5.46 -0.86
N THR A 125 -5.85 -5.26 0.14
CA THR A 125 -6.57 -6.35 0.80
C THR A 125 -7.47 -7.11 -0.17
N LYS A 126 -8.15 -6.43 -1.10
CA LYS A 126 -8.98 -7.08 -2.14
C LYS A 126 -8.12 -7.94 -3.08
N ILE A 127 -7.04 -7.38 -3.61
CA ILE A 127 -6.11 -8.11 -4.49
C ILE A 127 -5.54 -9.32 -3.75
N LYS A 128 -5.15 -9.16 -2.48
CA LYS A 128 -4.62 -10.25 -1.64
C LYS A 128 -5.57 -11.45 -1.53
N GLN A 129 -6.90 -11.25 -1.62
CA GLN A 129 -7.86 -12.36 -1.62
C GLN A 129 -7.84 -13.15 -2.93
N GLU A 130 -7.68 -12.49 -4.09
CA GLU A 130 -7.58 -13.15 -5.40
C GLU A 130 -6.36 -14.08 -5.49
N TYR A 131 -5.29 -13.73 -4.77
CA TYR A 131 -4.01 -14.45 -4.74
C TYR A 131 -3.84 -15.34 -3.50
N LYS A 132 -4.88 -15.56 -2.72
CA LYS A 132 -4.78 -16.34 -1.48
C LYS A 132 -4.41 -17.80 -1.76
N ASP A 133 -5.06 -18.40 -2.75
CA ASP A 133 -4.84 -19.78 -3.17
C ASP A 133 -4.18 -19.85 -4.56
N PRO A 134 -2.91 -20.30 -4.65
CA PRO A 134 -2.21 -20.44 -5.92
C PRO A 134 -2.82 -21.49 -6.85
N ARG A 135 -3.71 -22.37 -6.36
CA ARG A 135 -4.39 -23.41 -7.13
C ARG A 135 -5.79 -23.02 -7.57
N SER A 136 -6.25 -21.81 -7.22
CA SER A 136 -7.55 -21.32 -7.64
C SER A 136 -7.60 -21.09 -9.16
N ASN A 137 -8.79 -21.22 -9.75
CA ASN A 137 -9.01 -20.95 -11.17
C ASN A 137 -8.56 -19.53 -11.57
N ILE A 138 -8.73 -18.56 -10.67
CA ILE A 138 -8.29 -17.18 -10.90
C ILE A 138 -6.77 -17.13 -11.01
N ALA A 139 -6.04 -17.73 -10.06
CA ALA A 139 -4.58 -17.75 -10.08
C ALA A 139 -4.02 -18.49 -11.30
N ILE A 140 -4.62 -19.63 -11.66
CA ILE A 140 -4.23 -20.40 -12.86
C ILE A 140 -4.46 -19.58 -14.13
N LYS A 141 -5.61 -18.91 -14.25
CA LYS A 141 -5.91 -18.02 -15.38
C LYS A 141 -4.86 -16.92 -15.50
N LYS A 142 -4.55 -16.20 -14.41
CA LYS A 142 -3.52 -15.15 -14.42
C LYS A 142 -2.13 -15.69 -14.79
N LEU A 143 -1.78 -16.89 -14.34
CA LEU A 143 -0.52 -17.55 -14.70
C LEU A 143 -0.40 -17.87 -16.19
N ASN A 144 -1.51 -18.30 -16.80
CA ASN A 144 -1.60 -18.65 -18.21
C ASN A 144 -1.60 -17.41 -19.11
N GLU A 145 -2.32 -16.35 -18.73
CA GLU A 145 -2.36 -15.07 -19.45
C GLU A 145 -1.04 -14.28 -19.33
N SER A 146 -0.23 -14.60 -18.34
CA SER A 146 1.07 -13.98 -18.12
C SER A 146 2.09 -14.43 -19.16
N LEU A 147 2.23 -13.62 -20.22
CA LEU A 147 3.30 -13.71 -21.22
C LEU A 147 4.66 -13.23 -20.70
N ASN A 148 4.70 -12.54 -19.56
CA ASN A 148 5.94 -11.98 -19.02
C ASN A 148 6.85 -13.09 -18.50
N GLU A 149 8.00 -13.22 -19.14
CA GLU A 149 9.05 -14.13 -18.74
C GLU A 149 9.71 -13.61 -17.45
N VAL A 150 9.54 -14.36 -16.38
CA VAL A 150 10.04 -14.10 -15.02
C VAL A 150 11.55 -14.47 -14.94
N SER A 151 12.26 -14.44 -16.07
CA SER A 151 13.59 -15.01 -16.28
C SER A 151 14.73 -14.15 -15.70
N SER A 152 14.53 -12.85 -15.48
CA SER A 152 15.58 -11.92 -15.03
C SER A 152 15.48 -11.45 -13.56
N ILE A 153 14.80 -12.21 -12.69
CA ILE A 153 14.71 -11.83 -11.27
C ILE A 153 16.01 -12.14 -10.54
N MET A 154 16.63 -11.11 -9.97
CA MET A 154 17.76 -11.27 -9.06
C MET A 154 17.30 -12.00 -7.78
N LYS A 155 18.09 -12.97 -7.31
CA LYS A 155 17.87 -13.65 -6.02
C LYS A 155 19.07 -13.43 -5.11
N LYS A 156 18.84 -13.02 -3.86
CA LYS A 156 19.87 -12.89 -2.81
C LYS A 156 19.38 -13.46 -1.48
N ASN A 157 20.29 -13.87 -0.59
CA ASN A 157 19.93 -14.16 0.79
C ASN A 157 19.87 -12.84 1.59
N ILE A 158 19.03 -12.78 2.61
CA ILE A 158 18.94 -11.62 3.49
C ILE A 158 20.25 -11.42 4.25
N ASP A 159 20.94 -12.48 4.64
CA ASP A 159 22.19 -12.39 5.42
C ASP A 159 23.28 -11.63 4.66
N ASP A 160 23.34 -11.80 3.34
CA ASP A 160 24.25 -11.08 2.43
C ASP A 160 23.96 -9.58 2.39
N ILE A 161 22.73 -9.18 2.74
CA ILE A 161 22.23 -7.81 2.71
C ILE A 161 22.34 -7.18 4.09
N LEU A 162 22.30 -7.95 5.17
CA LEU A 162 22.27 -7.43 6.54
C LEU A 162 23.65 -7.27 7.20
N MET A 163 24.73 -7.34 6.42
CA MET A 163 26.09 -7.13 6.91
C MET A 163 26.24 -5.75 7.58
N ARG A 164 26.51 -5.82 8.90
CA ARG A 164 26.97 -4.80 9.86
C ARG A 164 25.93 -3.83 10.46
N GLY A 165 25.59 -4.09 11.72
CA GLY A 165 25.92 -3.14 12.79
C GLY A 165 24.98 -1.99 13.10
N GLU A 166 23.67 -2.08 12.81
CA GLU A 166 22.73 -1.07 13.32
C GLU A 166 21.97 -1.58 14.55
N ASN A 167 21.94 -0.77 15.62
CA ASN A 167 21.09 -0.99 16.80
C ASN A 167 19.62 -0.94 16.39
N LEU A 168 18.96 -2.10 16.47
CA LEU A 168 17.73 -2.42 15.75
C LEU A 168 16.43 -2.11 16.49
N GLU A 169 16.51 -1.78 17.77
CA GLU A 169 15.33 -1.64 18.64
C GLU A 169 14.59 -0.31 18.45
N ASP A 170 15.31 0.77 18.11
CA ASP A 170 14.69 2.09 17.98
C ASP A 170 13.89 2.29 16.69
N VAL A 171 14.23 1.54 15.63
CA VAL A 171 13.58 1.68 14.32
C VAL A 171 12.17 1.09 14.33
N GLY A 172 11.99 -0.06 14.99
CA GLY A 172 10.68 -0.72 15.08
C GLY A 172 9.64 0.13 15.79
N ARG A 173 10.02 0.74 16.93
CA ARG A 173 9.17 1.60 17.75
C ARG A 173 8.76 2.88 17.01
N LYS A 174 9.70 3.55 16.34
CA LYS A 174 9.38 4.75 15.52
C LYS A 174 8.43 4.42 14.36
N ALA A 175 8.64 3.31 13.66
CA ALA A 175 7.77 2.90 12.56
C ALA A 175 6.34 2.58 13.04
N PHE A 176 6.19 1.97 14.22
CA PHE A 176 4.88 1.67 14.80
C PHE A 176 4.12 2.95 15.17
N ASN A 177 4.81 3.92 15.78
CA ASN A 177 4.22 5.22 16.12
C ASN A 177 3.75 5.98 14.87
N LEU A 178 4.54 5.99 13.80
CA LEU A 178 4.15 6.65 12.55
C LEU A 178 2.90 6.01 11.91
N LYS A 179 2.79 4.67 11.95
CA LYS A 179 1.59 3.97 11.47
C LYS A 179 0.37 4.38 12.30
N TYR A 180 0.52 4.38 13.63
CA TYR A 180 -0.56 4.73 14.56
C TYR A 180 -1.03 6.19 14.35
N GLU A 181 -0.10 7.12 14.18
CA GLU A 181 -0.45 8.53 13.91
C GLU A 181 -1.16 8.70 12.57
N SER A 182 -0.74 7.98 11.52
CA SER A 182 -1.41 8.04 10.22
C SER A 182 -2.78 7.34 10.21
N GLU A 183 -2.96 6.26 10.98
CA GLU A 183 -4.25 5.64 11.25
C GLU A 183 -5.22 6.62 11.92
N LYS A 184 -4.74 7.31 12.98
CA LYS A 184 -5.50 8.34 13.70
C LYS A 184 -5.88 9.47 12.76
N PHE A 185 -4.94 9.94 11.93
CA PHE A 185 -5.19 10.98 10.93
C PHE A 185 -6.28 10.56 9.93
N LYS A 186 -6.25 9.33 9.42
CA LYS A 186 -7.30 8.78 8.53
C LYS A 186 -8.69 8.84 9.17
N LYS A 187 -8.79 8.53 10.47
CA LYS A 187 -10.05 8.64 11.22
C LYS A 187 -10.49 10.10 11.36
N VAL A 188 -9.56 10.99 11.73
CA VAL A 188 -9.84 12.44 11.86
C VAL A 188 -10.31 13.04 10.53
N SER A 189 -9.64 12.74 9.40
CA SER A 189 -10.05 13.27 8.09
C SER A 189 -11.45 12.80 7.66
N ARG A 190 -11.88 11.59 8.06
CA ARG A 190 -13.26 11.14 7.79
C ARG A 190 -14.28 11.94 8.59
N VAL A 191 -14.02 12.16 9.87
CA VAL A 191 -14.89 12.97 10.73
C VAL A 191 -14.95 14.40 10.19
N LEU A 192 -13.81 14.95 9.77
CA LEU A 192 -13.76 16.30 9.21
C LEU A 192 -14.53 16.40 7.89
N ASN A 193 -14.38 15.44 6.97
CA ASN A 193 -15.13 15.43 5.72
C ASN A 193 -16.64 15.28 5.96
N LEU A 194 -17.04 14.44 6.92
CA LEU A 194 -18.44 14.29 7.30
C LEU A 194 -19.00 15.59 7.90
N LYS A 195 -18.24 16.25 8.79
CA LYS A 195 -18.63 17.54 9.38
C LYS A 195 -18.76 18.62 8.31
N TYR A 196 -17.85 18.67 7.34
CA TYR A 196 -17.90 19.60 6.22
C TYR A 196 -19.13 19.36 5.33
N ALA A 197 -19.39 18.11 4.97
CA ALA A 197 -20.59 17.74 4.23
C ALA A 197 -21.86 18.14 5.01
N LEU A 198 -21.91 17.87 6.31
CA LEU A 198 -23.03 18.26 7.17
C LEU A 198 -23.22 19.79 7.18
N TYR A 199 -22.15 20.58 7.24
CA TYR A 199 -22.26 22.04 7.19
C TYR A 199 -22.73 22.54 5.82
N GLN A 200 -22.15 22.02 4.73
CA GLN A 200 -22.46 22.46 3.37
C GLN A 200 -23.89 22.11 2.96
N TYR A 201 -24.34 20.89 3.24
CA TYR A 201 -25.70 20.46 2.92
C TYR A 201 -26.71 20.80 4.01
N GLY A 202 -26.27 20.98 5.26
CA GLY A 202 -27.13 21.32 6.39
C GLY A 202 -27.80 22.69 6.24
N ILE A 203 -27.08 23.69 5.72
CA ILE A 203 -27.66 25.01 5.45
C ILE A 203 -28.78 24.93 4.40
N LEU A 204 -28.53 24.19 3.31
CA LEU A 204 -29.51 23.99 2.23
C LEU A 204 -30.72 23.20 2.70
N ALA A 205 -30.49 22.10 3.43
CA ALA A 205 -31.55 21.30 4.02
C ALA A 205 -32.41 22.13 4.99
N SER A 206 -31.80 22.98 5.81
CA SER A 206 -32.52 23.87 6.73
C SER A 206 -33.41 24.87 5.98
N ILE A 207 -32.95 25.43 4.86
CA ILE A 207 -33.75 26.34 4.03
C ILE A 207 -34.95 25.61 3.40
N VAL A 208 -34.74 24.42 2.86
CA VAL A 208 -35.81 23.61 2.26
C VAL A 208 -36.86 23.24 3.30
N ILE A 209 -36.43 22.81 4.50
CA ILE A 209 -37.32 22.50 5.62
C ILE A 209 -38.12 23.73 6.04
N PHE A 210 -37.49 24.92 6.10
CA PHE A 210 -38.16 26.16 6.45
C PHE A 210 -39.25 26.55 5.45
N PHE A 211 -39.00 26.44 4.14
CA PHE A 211 -40.01 26.68 3.11
C PHE A 211 -41.16 25.66 3.18
N PHE A 212 -40.85 24.39 3.43
CA PHE A 212 -41.87 23.35 3.61
C PHE A 212 -42.79 23.66 4.79
N LEU A 213 -42.23 24.12 5.92
CA LEU A 213 -43.00 24.54 7.09
C LEU A 213 -43.91 25.73 6.79
N ILE A 214 -43.45 26.73 6.02
CA ILE A 214 -44.29 27.87 5.60
C ILE A 214 -45.47 27.40 4.74
N ILE A 215 -45.22 26.50 3.78
CA ILE A 215 -46.27 25.97 2.91
C ILE A 215 -47.32 25.21 3.72
N ILE A 216 -46.89 24.35 4.65
CA ILE A 216 -47.80 23.62 5.53
C ILE A 216 -48.60 24.61 6.38
N PHE A 217 -47.95 25.60 6.99
CA PHE A 217 -48.64 26.58 7.84
C PHE A 217 -49.72 27.33 7.07
N LYS A 218 -49.44 27.80 5.85
CA LYS A 218 -50.40 28.47 4.97
C LYS A 218 -51.56 27.57 4.49
N ASN A 219 -51.37 26.25 4.45
CA ASN A 219 -52.42 25.33 4.00
C ASN A 219 -53.38 24.93 5.12
N TYR A 220 -52.95 25.05 6.38
CA TYR A 220 -53.75 24.67 7.55
C TYR A 220 -54.35 25.87 8.31
N PHE A 221 -53.85 27.08 8.08
CA PHE A 221 -54.33 28.36 8.66
C PHE A 221 -54.60 29.37 7.54
#